data_AF-A0A4Y2X152-F1
#
_entry.id   AF-A0A4Y2X152-F1
#
_cell.length_a   1.000
_cell.length_b   1.000
_cell.length_c   1.000
_cell.angle_alpha   90.00
_cell.angle_beta   90.00
_cell.angle_gamma   90.00
#
_symmetry.space_group_name_H-M   'P 1'
#
loop_
_entity.id
_entity.type
_entity.pdbx_description
1 polymer ?
#
loop_
_entity_poly.entity_id
_entity_poly.type
_entity_poly.pdbx_seq_one_letter_code
_entity_poly.pdbx_strand_id
1 'polypeptide(L)'
;MQIFEERPFEVLSGLLQWPFQDIFSEIADLIWDFLPERDYDSVLQKIYYGFRKSREYFLRLFQEFFLLIPRHLRRSFVDRECESGSYFELILRKEDIEAIELFFRRVGAATRARLAFSEPALRLFTRYIKIGKWDVMEVCLREARLSQEDRERLKEAFTRHLTLIGVGEMKRKTRKWSRFFHLLDEPNDPSKRCSDDETPTEAKKRKN
;
A
#
# COMPACT_ATOMS: atom_id res chain seq x y z
N MET A 1 -12.63 -27.42 -17.58
CA MET A 1 -12.46 -28.19 -16.33
C MET A 1 -13.48 -27.63 -15.35
N GLN A 2 -14.62 -28.29 -15.16
CA GLN A 2 -15.86 -27.67 -14.62
C GLN A 2 -15.68 -26.97 -13.25
N ILE A 3 -14.80 -27.48 -12.39
CA ILE A 3 -14.53 -26.91 -11.07
C ILE A 3 -13.93 -25.49 -11.11
N PHE A 4 -13.21 -25.13 -12.19
CA PHE A 4 -12.64 -23.80 -12.37
C PHE A 4 -13.72 -22.74 -12.59
N GLU A 5 -14.82 -23.13 -13.24
CA GLU A 5 -15.96 -22.26 -13.52
C GLU A 5 -16.88 -22.15 -12.30
N GLU A 6 -17.10 -23.28 -11.61
CA GLU A 6 -18.01 -23.34 -10.47
C GLU A 6 -17.42 -22.70 -9.20
N ARG A 7 -16.12 -22.86 -8.97
CA ARG A 7 -15.46 -22.50 -7.70
C ARG A 7 -14.07 -21.87 -7.89
N PRO A 8 -13.95 -20.82 -8.72
CA PRO A 8 -12.67 -20.22 -9.08
C PRO A 8 -11.87 -19.76 -7.85
N PHE A 9 -12.54 -19.09 -6.91
CA PHE A 9 -11.91 -18.59 -5.69
C PHE A 9 -11.38 -19.73 -4.80
N GLU A 10 -12.15 -20.81 -4.62
CA GLU A 10 -11.74 -21.91 -3.75
C GLU A 10 -10.61 -22.73 -4.35
N VAL A 11 -10.58 -22.88 -5.68
CA VAL A 11 -9.47 -23.52 -6.36
C VAL A 11 -8.18 -22.72 -6.14
N LEU A 12 -8.20 -21.41 -6.43
CA LEU A 12 -7.03 -20.55 -6.20
C LEU A 12 -6.60 -20.53 -4.73
N SER A 13 -7.57 -20.50 -3.83
CA SER A 13 -7.32 -20.57 -2.39
C SER A 13 -6.64 -21.88 -1.97
N GLY A 14 -6.98 -23.00 -2.61
CA GLY A 14 -6.36 -24.30 -2.35
C GLY A 14 -4.91 -24.34 -2.81
N LEU A 15 -4.59 -23.70 -3.94
CA LEU A 15 -3.22 -23.62 -4.46
C LEU A 15 -2.29 -22.76 -3.63
N LEU A 16 -2.86 -21.88 -2.80
CA LEU A 16 -2.10 -21.12 -1.80
C LEU A 16 -1.73 -21.96 -0.57
N GLN A 17 -2.02 -23.27 -0.55
CA GLN A 17 -1.53 -24.21 0.46
C GLN A 17 -0.27 -24.94 0.01
N TRP A 18 0.65 -25.17 0.95
CA TRP A 18 1.89 -25.91 0.67
C TRP A 18 1.57 -27.34 0.23
N PRO A 19 2.20 -27.87 -0.84
CA PRO A 19 3.28 -27.32 -1.68
C PRO A 19 2.83 -26.74 -3.05
N PHE A 20 1.54 -26.44 -3.23
CA PHE A 20 0.97 -26.22 -4.57
C PHE A 20 1.21 -24.83 -5.17
N GLN A 21 2.04 -24.00 -4.55
CA GLN A 21 2.15 -22.61 -4.94
C GLN A 21 2.92 -22.40 -6.25
N ASP A 22 3.81 -23.32 -6.61
CA ASP A 22 4.59 -23.17 -7.84
C ASP A 22 3.71 -23.27 -9.10
N ILE A 23 2.56 -23.93 -9.00
CA ILE A 23 1.55 -23.98 -10.08
C ILE A 23 0.46 -22.91 -9.92
N PHE A 24 0.52 -22.07 -8.88
CA PHE A 24 -0.53 -21.07 -8.61
C PHE A 24 -0.74 -20.17 -9.81
N SER A 25 0.33 -19.65 -10.41
CA SER A 25 0.26 -18.66 -11.48
C SER A 25 -0.22 -19.25 -12.80
N GLU A 26 0.14 -20.50 -13.09
CA GLU A 26 -0.38 -21.23 -14.26
C GLU A 26 -1.89 -21.43 -14.15
N ILE A 27 -2.37 -21.85 -12.97
CA ILE A 27 -3.81 -22.05 -12.76
C ILE A 27 -4.56 -20.73 -12.60
N ALA A 28 -3.93 -19.70 -12.01
CA ALA A 28 -4.52 -18.37 -11.90
C ALA A 28 -4.84 -17.78 -13.26
N ASP A 29 -3.96 -17.95 -14.25
CA ASP A 29 -4.20 -17.51 -15.63
C ASP A 29 -5.41 -18.24 -16.25
N LEU A 30 -5.54 -19.56 -16.03
CA LEU A 30 -6.65 -20.37 -16.55
C LEU A 30 -8.00 -20.08 -15.89
N ILE A 31 -7.99 -19.68 -14.61
CA ILE A 31 -9.20 -19.45 -13.81
C ILE A 31 -9.61 -17.97 -13.84
N TRP A 32 -8.72 -17.10 -14.30
CA TRP A 32 -8.89 -15.67 -14.21
C TRP A 32 -10.24 -15.17 -14.74
N ASP A 33 -10.63 -15.64 -15.93
CA ASP A 33 -11.88 -15.24 -16.60
C ASP A 33 -13.15 -15.67 -15.84
N PHE A 34 -13.04 -16.65 -14.94
CA PHE A 34 -14.13 -17.11 -14.10
C PHE A 34 -14.15 -16.43 -12.73
N LEU A 35 -13.03 -15.83 -12.29
CA LEU A 35 -12.92 -15.21 -10.97
C LEU A 35 -13.71 -13.89 -10.92
N PRO A 36 -14.78 -13.81 -10.08
CA PRO A 36 -15.55 -12.58 -9.96
C PRO A 36 -14.71 -11.44 -9.38
N GLU A 37 -14.92 -10.21 -9.86
CA GLU A 37 -14.23 -9.01 -9.34
C GLU A 37 -14.31 -8.87 -7.81
N ARG A 38 -15.42 -9.37 -7.22
CA ARG A 38 -15.62 -9.31 -5.77
C ARG A 38 -14.65 -10.15 -4.95
N ASP A 39 -13.99 -11.12 -5.58
CA ASP A 39 -13.12 -12.08 -4.90
C ASP A 39 -11.64 -11.72 -5.02
N TYR A 40 -11.26 -10.71 -5.82
CA TYR A 40 -9.87 -10.29 -6.02
C TYR A 40 -9.19 -9.91 -4.70
N ASP A 41 -9.87 -9.10 -3.89
CA ASP A 41 -9.47 -8.72 -2.54
C ASP A 41 -9.20 -9.93 -1.66
N SER A 42 -10.14 -10.88 -1.67
CA SER A 42 -10.06 -12.11 -0.88
C SER A 42 -8.86 -12.96 -1.27
N VAL A 43 -8.54 -13.05 -2.57
CA VAL A 43 -7.34 -13.77 -3.05
C VAL A 43 -6.07 -13.06 -2.60
N LEU A 44 -5.97 -11.74 -2.76
CA LEU A 44 -4.82 -10.96 -2.31
C LEU A 44 -4.60 -11.05 -0.80
N GLN A 45 -5.67 -11.03 -0.01
CA GLN A 45 -5.58 -11.24 1.44
C GLN A 45 -5.09 -12.64 1.77
N LYS A 46 -5.53 -13.69 1.07
CA LYS A 46 -5.02 -15.05 1.27
C LYS A 46 -3.55 -15.18 0.92
N ILE A 47 -3.11 -14.59 -0.20
CA ILE A 47 -1.68 -14.52 -0.56
C ILE A 47 -0.90 -13.82 0.56
N TYR A 48 -1.39 -12.68 1.05
CA TYR A 48 -0.76 -11.96 2.16
C TYR A 48 -0.64 -12.82 3.42
N TYR A 49 -1.74 -13.38 3.91
CA TYR A 49 -1.72 -14.15 5.16
C TYR A 49 -0.92 -15.44 5.07
N GLY A 50 -1.03 -16.16 3.94
CA GLY A 50 -0.34 -17.43 3.72
C GLY A 50 1.18 -17.25 3.63
N PHE A 51 1.64 -16.17 2.99
CA PHE A 51 3.04 -16.03 2.60
C PHE A 51 3.76 -14.85 3.23
N ARG A 52 3.13 -14.00 4.06
CA ARG A 52 3.82 -12.84 4.66
C ARG A 52 5.14 -13.16 5.36
N LYS A 53 5.27 -14.36 5.95
CA LYS A 53 6.53 -14.79 6.60
C LYS A 53 7.61 -15.19 5.58
N SER A 54 7.19 -15.64 4.41
CA SER A 54 8.04 -15.95 3.27
C SER A 54 8.05 -14.75 2.32
N ARG A 55 8.75 -13.69 2.74
CA ARG A 55 8.72 -12.36 2.12
C ARG A 55 8.89 -12.39 0.60
N GLU A 56 9.94 -13.04 0.10
CA GLU A 56 10.21 -13.14 -1.34
C GLU A 56 9.08 -13.83 -2.10
N TYR A 57 8.51 -14.86 -1.48
CA TYR A 57 7.44 -15.67 -2.04
C TYR A 57 6.10 -14.91 -2.08
N PHE A 58 5.80 -14.17 -1.01
CA PHE A 58 4.67 -13.25 -0.97
C PHE A 58 4.79 -12.20 -2.08
N LEU A 59 5.96 -11.55 -2.19
CA LEU A 59 6.19 -10.53 -3.21
C LEU A 59 6.02 -11.09 -4.62
N ARG A 60 6.52 -12.31 -4.87
CA ARG A 60 6.37 -13.00 -6.15
C ARG A 60 4.90 -13.28 -6.48
N LEU A 61 4.18 -13.97 -5.60
CA LEU A 61 2.77 -14.33 -5.82
C LEU A 61 1.87 -13.09 -5.94
N PHE A 62 2.12 -12.05 -5.15
CA PHE A 62 1.40 -10.79 -5.28
C PHE A 62 1.61 -10.18 -6.66
N GLN A 63 2.86 -10.14 -7.14
CA GLN A 63 3.17 -9.56 -8.45
C GLN A 63 2.53 -10.35 -9.58
N GLU A 64 2.64 -11.68 -9.54
CA GLU A 64 2.05 -12.57 -10.53
C GLU A 64 0.53 -12.37 -10.58
N PHE A 65 -0.15 -12.44 -9.43
CA PHE A 65 -1.61 -12.27 -9.38
C PHE A 65 -2.05 -10.85 -9.78
N PHE A 66 -1.40 -9.80 -9.28
CA PHE A 66 -1.79 -8.42 -9.59
C PHE A 66 -1.63 -8.09 -11.07
N LEU A 67 -0.65 -8.69 -11.75
CA LEU A 67 -0.44 -8.50 -13.19
C LEU A 67 -1.55 -9.17 -14.03
N LEU A 68 -2.12 -10.27 -13.55
CA LEU A 68 -3.25 -10.95 -14.20
C LEU A 68 -4.54 -10.11 -14.18
N ILE A 69 -4.71 -9.19 -13.21
CA ILE A 69 -5.87 -8.29 -13.17
C ILE A 69 -5.96 -7.46 -14.46
N PRO A 70 -7.03 -7.59 -15.28
CA PRO A 70 -7.19 -6.88 -16.53
C PRO A 70 -7.18 -5.38 -16.28
N ARG A 71 -6.54 -4.65 -17.20
CA ARG A 71 -6.36 -3.20 -17.04
C ARG A 71 -7.67 -2.44 -16.83
N HIS A 72 -8.76 -2.88 -17.46
CA HIS A 72 -10.08 -2.26 -17.31
C HIS A 72 -10.70 -2.51 -15.93
N LEU A 73 -10.39 -3.64 -15.29
CA LEU A 73 -10.85 -4.01 -13.95
C LEU A 73 -10.00 -3.43 -12.83
N ARG A 74 -8.72 -3.10 -13.09
CA ARG A 74 -7.84 -2.46 -12.10
C ARG A 74 -8.43 -1.17 -11.53
N ARG A 75 -9.24 -0.44 -12.31
CA ARG A 75 -9.92 0.76 -11.83
C ARG A 75 -11.00 0.40 -10.79
N SER A 76 -11.88 -0.56 -11.09
CA SER A 76 -12.90 -1.07 -10.17
C SER A 76 -12.27 -1.59 -8.87
N PHE A 77 -11.19 -2.38 -8.99
CA PHE A 77 -10.42 -2.87 -7.86
C PHE A 77 -9.87 -1.72 -6.98
N VAL A 78 -9.25 -0.72 -7.60
CA VAL A 78 -8.72 0.46 -6.89
C VAL A 78 -9.83 1.28 -6.23
N ASP A 79 -10.97 1.45 -6.90
CA ASP A 79 -12.11 2.21 -6.38
C ASP A 79 -12.58 1.57 -5.08
N ARG A 80 -12.70 0.25 -5.07
CA ARG A 80 -13.02 -0.54 -3.88
C ARG A 80 -11.98 -0.43 -2.78
N GLU A 81 -10.70 -0.42 -3.11
CA GLU A 81 -9.62 -0.21 -2.14
C GLU A 81 -9.63 1.21 -1.57
N CYS A 82 -10.13 2.21 -2.32
CA CYS A 82 -10.32 3.56 -1.81
C CYS A 82 -11.56 3.68 -0.88
N GLU A 83 -12.59 2.87 -1.10
CA GLU A 83 -13.85 2.90 -0.35
C GLU A 83 -13.81 2.03 0.91
N SER A 84 -13.44 0.76 0.77
CA SER A 84 -13.44 -0.23 1.85
C SER A 84 -12.06 -0.46 2.44
N GLY A 85 -11.00 -0.32 1.64
CA GLY A 85 -9.62 -0.56 2.05
C GLY A 85 -9.30 -2.01 2.37
N SER A 86 -9.96 -3.00 1.75
CA SER A 86 -9.83 -4.40 2.16
C SER A 86 -8.36 -4.88 2.29
N TYR A 87 -7.55 -4.70 1.25
CA TYR A 87 -6.17 -5.13 1.19
C TYR A 87 -5.23 -3.98 1.57
N PHE A 88 -5.51 -2.79 1.07
CA PHE A 88 -4.73 -1.58 1.31
C PHE A 88 -4.74 -1.18 2.78
N GLU A 89 -5.91 -1.17 3.43
CA GLU A 89 -5.98 -0.92 4.88
C GLU A 89 -5.28 -2.03 5.67
N LEU A 90 -5.36 -3.28 5.21
CA LEU A 90 -4.66 -4.39 5.85
C LEU A 90 -3.15 -4.16 5.87
N ILE A 91 -2.53 -3.89 4.72
CA ILE A 91 -1.08 -3.65 4.65
C ILE A 91 -0.68 -2.38 5.38
N LEU A 92 -1.52 -1.34 5.38
CA LEU A 92 -1.28 -0.14 6.16
C LEU A 92 -1.30 -0.44 7.66
N ARG A 93 -2.30 -1.18 8.17
CA ARG A 93 -2.43 -1.56 9.61
C ARG A 93 -1.31 -2.49 10.07
N LYS A 94 -0.79 -3.32 9.16
CA LYS A 94 0.37 -4.18 9.42
C LYS A 94 1.69 -3.47 9.25
N GLU A 95 1.66 -2.21 8.79
CA GLU A 95 2.83 -1.36 8.61
C GLU A 95 3.84 -1.99 7.65
N ASP A 96 3.32 -2.72 6.66
CA ASP A 96 4.11 -3.50 5.72
C ASP A 96 4.59 -2.57 4.59
N ILE A 97 5.71 -1.89 4.87
CA ILE A 97 6.29 -0.86 4.00
C ILE A 97 6.48 -1.37 2.57
N GLU A 98 6.92 -2.61 2.40
CA GLU A 98 7.22 -3.15 1.09
C GLU A 98 5.97 -3.54 0.30
N ALA A 99 4.99 -4.14 0.97
CA ALA A 99 3.69 -4.37 0.35
C ALA A 99 3.06 -3.04 -0.08
N ILE A 100 3.21 -1.98 0.73
CA ILE A 100 2.75 -0.62 0.39
C ILE A 100 3.48 -0.11 -0.85
N GLU A 101 4.82 -0.11 -0.85
CA GLU A 101 5.60 0.35 -2.00
C GLU A 101 5.23 -0.42 -3.28
N LEU A 102 5.09 -1.73 -3.17
CA LEU A 102 4.70 -2.59 -4.28
C LEU A 102 3.31 -2.22 -4.80
N PHE A 103 2.33 -2.06 -3.92
CA PHE A 103 0.96 -1.69 -4.29
C PHE A 103 0.92 -0.37 -5.05
N PHE A 104 1.56 0.68 -4.51
CA PHE A 104 1.63 1.98 -5.17
C PHE A 104 2.34 1.91 -6.53
N ARG A 105 3.48 1.18 -6.63
CA ARG A 105 4.24 1.08 -7.89
C ARG A 105 3.46 0.39 -9.00
N ARG A 106 2.51 -0.48 -8.67
CA ARG A 106 1.72 -1.25 -9.66
C ARG A 106 0.49 -0.51 -10.20
N VAL A 107 0.13 0.61 -9.61
CA VAL A 107 -0.97 1.46 -10.08
C VAL A 107 -0.45 2.75 -10.74
N GLY A 108 -1.29 3.35 -11.60
CA GLY A 108 -0.94 4.58 -12.31
C GLY A 108 -0.93 5.82 -11.41
N ALA A 109 -0.28 6.90 -11.84
CA ALA A 109 -0.10 8.12 -11.02
C ALA A 109 -1.42 8.70 -10.47
N ALA A 110 -2.46 8.81 -11.30
CA ALA A 110 -3.77 9.29 -10.86
C ALA A 110 -4.39 8.40 -9.76
N THR A 111 -4.21 7.08 -9.87
CA THR A 111 -4.65 6.13 -8.87
C THR A 111 -3.86 6.23 -7.57
N ARG A 112 -2.54 6.40 -7.66
CA ARG A 112 -1.68 6.55 -6.47
C ARG A 112 -2.14 7.72 -5.61
N ALA A 113 -2.44 8.84 -6.24
CA ALA A 113 -2.98 9.99 -5.53
C ALA A 113 -4.32 9.64 -4.84
N ARG A 114 -5.26 9.03 -5.58
CA ARG A 114 -6.56 8.54 -5.04
C ARG A 114 -6.43 7.64 -3.81
N LEU A 115 -5.47 6.73 -3.80
CA LEU A 115 -5.20 5.87 -2.65
C LEU A 115 -4.74 6.68 -1.42
N ALA A 116 -3.88 7.68 -1.61
CA ALA A 116 -3.44 8.56 -0.52
C ALA A 116 -4.57 9.45 0.02
N PHE A 117 -5.56 9.79 -0.82
CA PHE A 117 -6.77 10.53 -0.42
C PHE A 117 -7.85 9.64 0.20
N SER A 118 -7.72 8.32 0.10
CA SER A 118 -8.78 7.38 0.47
C SER A 118 -9.15 7.45 1.95
N GLU A 119 -10.41 7.20 2.29
CA GLU A 119 -10.86 7.22 3.69
C GLU A 119 -10.07 6.25 4.59
N PRO A 120 -9.73 5.01 4.16
CA PRO A 120 -8.81 4.14 4.90
C PRO A 120 -7.45 4.79 5.18
N ALA A 121 -6.86 5.48 4.20
CA ALA A 121 -5.59 6.19 4.38
C ALA A 121 -5.72 7.35 5.38
N LEU A 122 -6.70 8.25 5.21
CA LEU A 122 -6.87 9.41 6.09
C LEU A 122 -7.13 8.98 7.55
N ARG A 123 -7.95 7.93 7.74
CA ARG A 123 -8.22 7.35 9.06
C ARG A 123 -6.94 6.82 9.72
N LEU A 124 -6.11 6.09 8.97
CA LEU A 124 -4.86 5.54 9.51
C LEU A 124 -3.78 6.62 9.71
N PHE A 125 -3.65 7.59 8.82
CA PHE A 125 -2.75 8.74 9.00
C PHE A 125 -3.10 9.53 10.25
N THR A 126 -4.39 9.78 10.50
CA THR A 126 -4.88 10.38 11.74
C THR A 126 -4.40 9.59 12.97
N ARG A 127 -4.51 8.26 12.94
CA ARG A 127 -4.03 7.39 14.03
C ARG A 127 -2.52 7.49 14.20
N TYR A 128 -1.76 7.42 13.11
CA TYR A 128 -0.31 7.47 13.09
C TYR A 128 0.23 8.80 13.62
N ILE A 129 -0.33 9.92 13.18
CA ILE A 129 0.01 11.25 13.70
C ILE A 129 -0.26 11.34 15.20
N LYS A 130 -1.40 10.82 15.69
CA LYS A 130 -1.74 10.82 17.13
C LYS A 130 -0.68 10.10 17.96
N ILE A 131 -0.25 8.91 17.52
CA ILE A 131 0.78 8.12 18.23
C ILE A 131 2.22 8.54 17.90
N GLY A 132 2.41 9.50 16.99
CA GLY A 132 3.72 10.01 16.61
C GLY A 132 4.53 9.05 15.74
N LYS A 133 3.84 8.15 15.01
CA LYS A 133 4.45 7.23 14.05
C LYS A 133 4.33 7.83 12.66
N TRP A 134 5.43 7.98 11.94
CA TRP A 134 5.44 8.74 10.68
C TRP A 134 5.85 7.89 9.47
N ASP A 135 6.68 6.87 9.69
CA ASP A 135 7.37 6.09 8.67
C ASP A 135 6.43 5.55 7.57
N VAL A 136 5.34 4.90 7.97
CA VAL A 136 4.35 4.30 7.05
C VAL A 136 3.68 5.38 6.20
N MET A 137 3.29 6.49 6.83
CA MET A 137 2.64 7.60 6.14
C MET A 137 3.58 8.31 5.19
N GLU A 138 4.82 8.57 5.61
CA GLU A 138 5.86 9.19 4.77
C GLU A 138 6.14 8.33 3.53
N VAL A 139 6.18 7.00 3.67
CA VAL A 139 6.29 6.08 2.53
C VAL A 139 5.08 6.19 1.59
N CYS A 140 3.85 6.21 2.11
CA CYS A 140 2.66 6.38 1.28
C CYS A 140 2.69 7.69 0.49
N LEU A 141 3.05 8.80 1.13
CA LEU A 141 3.13 10.11 0.46
C LEU A 141 4.24 10.14 -0.61
N ARG A 142 5.39 9.53 -0.32
CA ARG A 142 6.51 9.39 -1.25
C ARG A 142 6.12 8.58 -2.47
N GLU A 143 5.57 7.38 -2.27
CA GLU A 143 5.18 6.49 -3.35
C GLU A 143 3.96 6.98 -4.11
N ALA A 144 3.09 7.78 -3.46
CA ALA A 144 1.99 8.45 -4.12
C ALA A 144 2.46 9.42 -5.21
N ARG A 145 3.68 9.98 -5.06
CA ARG A 145 4.29 10.95 -5.98
C ARG A 145 3.34 12.11 -6.32
N LEU A 146 2.70 12.65 -5.29
CA LEU A 146 1.70 13.71 -5.43
C LEU A 146 2.29 14.93 -6.15
N SER A 147 1.54 15.46 -7.12
CA SER A 147 1.79 16.78 -7.70
C SER A 147 1.56 17.89 -6.66
N GLN A 148 1.97 19.12 -6.96
CA GLN A 148 1.68 20.25 -6.07
C GLN A 148 0.17 20.45 -5.88
N GLU A 149 -0.61 20.31 -6.95
CA GLU A 149 -2.06 20.40 -6.89
C GLU A 149 -2.67 19.28 -6.03
N ASP A 150 -2.19 18.05 -6.18
CA ASP A 150 -2.64 16.91 -5.37
C ASP A 150 -2.29 17.09 -3.88
N ARG A 151 -1.15 17.71 -3.57
CA ARG A 151 -0.77 18.02 -2.19
C ARG A 151 -1.74 19.01 -1.55
N GLU A 152 -2.10 20.09 -2.25
CA GLU A 152 -3.10 21.04 -1.74
C GLU A 152 -4.47 20.38 -1.55
N ARG A 153 -4.90 19.56 -2.52
CA ARG A 153 -6.12 18.76 -2.38
C ARG A 153 -6.06 17.81 -1.18
N LEU A 154 -4.89 17.27 -0.85
CA LEU A 154 -4.73 16.34 0.28
C LEU A 154 -4.87 17.10 1.60
N LYS A 155 -4.30 18.30 1.69
CA LYS A 155 -4.46 19.16 2.87
C LYS A 155 -5.93 19.49 3.09
N GLU A 156 -6.66 19.81 2.03
CA GLU A 156 -8.09 20.09 2.11
C GLU A 156 -8.90 18.86 2.53
N ALA A 157 -8.71 17.73 1.84
CA ALA A 157 -9.39 16.47 2.15
C ALA A 157 -9.13 16.02 3.59
N PHE A 158 -7.88 16.10 4.04
CA PHE A 158 -7.49 15.75 5.40
C PHE A 158 -8.08 16.72 6.43
N THR A 159 -8.10 18.02 6.14
CA THR A 159 -8.75 19.02 7.02
C THR A 159 -10.24 18.75 7.16
N ARG A 160 -10.93 18.38 6.08
CA ARG A 160 -12.35 17.97 6.12
C ARG A 160 -12.53 16.68 6.94
N HIS A 161 -11.69 15.67 6.73
CA HIS A 161 -11.71 14.43 7.53
C HIS A 161 -11.55 14.72 9.03
N LEU A 162 -10.59 15.58 9.41
CA LEU A 162 -10.39 16.01 10.79
C LEU A 162 -11.62 16.72 11.38
N THR A 163 -12.38 17.47 10.57
CA THR A 163 -13.65 18.08 11.00
C THR A 163 -14.70 17.01 11.29
N LEU A 164 -14.85 16.05 10.38
CA LEU A 164 -15.84 14.97 10.51
C LEU A 164 -15.62 14.13 11.77
N ILE A 165 -14.37 13.84 12.12
CA ILE A 165 -14.04 13.06 13.33
C ILE A 165 -13.95 13.91 14.62
N GLY A 166 -14.40 15.17 14.58
CA GLY A 166 -14.47 16.04 15.75
C GLY A 166 -13.11 16.52 16.28
N VAL A 167 -12.06 16.53 15.45
CA VAL A 167 -10.78 17.14 15.82
C VAL A 167 -10.92 18.65 15.70
N GLY A 168 -11.19 19.29 16.84
CA GLY A 168 -11.35 20.74 16.96
C GLY A 168 -10.11 21.53 16.53
N GLU A 169 -10.31 22.78 16.11
CA GLU A 169 -9.27 23.63 15.52
C GLU A 169 -8.04 23.80 16.41
N MET A 170 -8.22 23.96 17.73
CA MET A 170 -7.13 24.02 18.71
C MET A 170 -6.21 22.80 18.65
N LYS A 171 -6.78 21.59 18.46
CA LYS A 171 -5.99 20.37 18.32
C LYS A 171 -5.22 20.34 17.01
N ARG A 172 -5.75 20.94 15.93
CA ARG A 172 -5.07 21.03 14.60
C ARG A 172 -3.86 21.95 14.63
N LYS A 173 -3.81 22.91 15.53
CA LYS A 173 -2.64 23.78 15.74
C LYS A 173 -1.53 23.11 16.55
N THR A 174 -1.71 21.87 17.00
CA THR A 174 -0.63 21.16 17.73
C THR A 174 0.51 20.80 16.79
N ARG A 175 1.74 20.81 17.32
CA ARG A 175 3.00 20.51 16.60
C ARG A 175 2.93 19.27 15.72
N LYS A 176 2.16 18.25 16.14
CA LYS A 176 1.96 17.01 15.38
C LYS A 176 1.29 17.27 14.04
N TRP A 177 0.14 17.93 13.99
CA TRP A 177 -0.54 18.19 12.71
C TRP A 177 0.22 19.19 11.85
N SER A 178 0.85 20.20 12.46
CA SER A 178 1.72 21.13 11.72
C SER A 178 2.85 20.41 10.98
N ARG A 179 3.44 19.37 11.58
CA ARG A 179 4.44 18.53 10.90
C ARG A 179 3.87 17.84 9.66
N PHE A 180 2.64 17.30 9.73
CA PHE A 180 2.01 16.67 8.57
C PHE A 180 1.82 17.64 7.41
N PHE A 181 1.32 18.86 7.69
CA PHE A 181 1.15 19.87 6.65
C PHE A 181 2.49 20.29 6.04
N HIS A 182 3.53 20.43 6.86
CA HIS A 182 4.89 20.72 6.38
C HIS A 182 5.45 19.62 5.47
N LEU A 183 5.21 18.34 5.76
CA LEU A 183 5.61 17.23 4.89
C LEU A 183 4.95 17.33 3.49
N LEU A 184 3.75 17.90 3.41
CA LEU A 184 3.07 18.14 2.14
C LEU A 184 3.57 19.40 1.43
N ASP A 185 4.19 20.35 2.14
CA ASP A 185 4.85 21.52 1.58
C ASP A 185 6.23 21.19 0.99
N GLU A 186 6.93 20.20 1.56
CA GLU A 186 8.26 19.79 1.08
C GLU A 186 8.18 19.14 -0.31
N PRO A 187 8.97 19.61 -1.29
CA PRO A 187 9.03 18.97 -2.60
C PRO A 187 9.55 17.52 -2.46
N ASN A 188 9.01 16.62 -3.29
CA ASN A 188 9.53 15.25 -3.40
C ASN A 188 10.94 15.30 -3.99
N ASP A 189 11.98 15.36 -3.16
CA ASP A 189 13.36 15.25 -3.61
C ASP A 189 13.69 13.78 -3.91
N PRO A 190 13.93 13.39 -5.19
CA PRO A 190 14.25 12.01 -5.55
C PRO A 190 15.59 11.54 -4.97
N SER A 191 16.44 12.47 -4.51
CA SER A 191 17.79 12.18 -3.99
C SER A 191 17.79 11.63 -2.55
N LYS A 192 16.69 11.75 -1.79
CA LYS A 192 16.53 11.12 -0.47
C LYS A 192 16.17 9.62 -0.56
N ARG A 193 16.86 8.87 -1.43
CA ARG A 193 16.96 7.41 -1.27
C ARG A 193 17.91 7.16 -0.08
N CYS A 194 17.51 6.28 0.85
CA CYS A 194 18.14 6.04 2.15
C CYS A 194 19.66 6.24 2.21
N SER A 195 20.13 6.98 3.21
CA SER A 195 21.51 6.97 3.67
C SER A 195 21.51 6.78 5.19
N ASP A 196 21.34 5.53 5.62
CA ASP A 196 21.87 5.07 6.90
C ASP A 196 22.71 3.84 6.58
N ASP A 197 23.89 4.08 6.00
CA ASP A 197 24.99 3.12 5.96
C ASP A 197 26.25 3.90 6.36
N GLU A 198 26.31 4.31 7.64
CA GLU A 198 27.56 4.75 8.25
C GLU A 198 28.44 3.52 8.47
N THR A 199 29.31 3.24 7.50
CA THR A 199 30.49 2.42 7.71
C THR A 199 31.49 3.19 8.58
N PRO A 200 32.04 2.58 9.66
CA PRO A 200 32.99 3.26 10.52
C PRO A 200 34.35 3.36 9.84
N THR A 201 34.85 4.58 9.69
CA THR A 201 36.19 4.88 9.16
C THR A 201 37.28 4.25 10.03
N GLU A 202 37.90 3.16 9.55
CA GLU A 202 39.27 2.82 9.89
C GLU A 202 40.21 3.78 9.13
N ALA A 203 40.97 4.58 9.87
CA ALA A 203 42.40 4.83 9.61
C ALA A 203 42.94 5.90 10.57
N LYS A 204 43.85 5.49 11.45
CA LYS A 204 45.05 6.27 11.77
C LYS A 204 46.12 5.34 12.34
N LYS A 205 46.95 4.81 11.45
CA LYS A 205 48.29 4.32 11.78
C LYS A 205 49.32 5.34 11.31
N ARG A 206 50.19 5.70 12.26
CA ARG A 206 51.60 6.16 12.17
C ARG A 206 51.92 7.64 11.95
N LYS A 207 52.56 8.22 12.98
CA LYS A 207 53.95 8.73 13.07
C LYS A 207 54.03 9.52 14.41
N ASN A 208 54.99 9.37 15.33
CA ASN A 208 56.38 8.91 15.32
C ASN A 208 56.64 7.95 16.48
#